data_AF-A0A7J8U0C8-F1
#
_entry.id   AF-A0A7J8U0C8-F1
#
_cell.length_a   1.000
_cell.length_b   1.000
_cell.length_c   1.000
_cell.angle_alpha   90.00
_cell.angle_beta   90.00
_cell.angle_gamma   90.00
#
_symmetry.space_group_name_H-M   'P 1'
#
loop_
_entity.id
_entity.type
_entity.pdbx_description
1 polymer ?
#
loop_
_entity_poly.entity_id
_entity_poly.type
_entity_poly.pdbx_seq_one_letter_code
_entity_poly.pdbx_strand_id
1 'polypeptide(L)'
;MAAFRLFLFFFFLLFYLQPSRSHESCHPGCDLLVPIHFPFQMMSNPPENRCGYGGFTVTCKNETRNILTFPFSGDFVIDSISYFSQRISITDPCNCIARRLLQGFNYSDTPFQPLDTRNFTFLNCTSDAPVFQSPGGVSPIPCLSSESHSFVALPTERVGASNTSSCTEAVTFMHPSLDDSIKDSILLTWKEPDCGRCESDGGFCQYKYDTSSEVSCFTPFDH
;
A
#
# COMPACT_ATOMS: atom_id res chain seq x y z
N MET A 1 -34.34 30.84 -48.05
CA MET A 1 -33.04 30.17 -48.30
C MET A 1 -32.01 30.38 -47.18
N ALA A 2 -31.94 31.55 -46.52
CA ALA A 2 -31.00 31.80 -45.43
C ALA A 2 -31.24 30.96 -44.16
N ALA A 3 -32.50 30.78 -43.76
CA ALA A 3 -32.87 29.99 -42.57
C ALA A 3 -32.43 28.50 -42.65
N PHE A 4 -32.49 27.91 -43.85
CA PHE A 4 -32.09 26.52 -44.06
C PHE A 4 -30.56 26.33 -43.95
N ARG A 5 -29.78 27.34 -44.36
CA ARG A 5 -28.31 27.33 -44.21
C ARG A 5 -27.89 27.49 -42.74
N LEU A 6 -28.61 28.31 -41.97
CA LEU A 6 -28.36 28.48 -40.53
C LEU A 6 -28.66 27.20 -39.74
N PHE A 7 -29.74 26.49 -40.12
CA PHE A 7 -30.09 25.20 -39.53
C PHE A 7 -29.01 24.13 -39.78
N LEU A 8 -28.48 24.04 -41.00
CA LEU A 8 -27.39 23.11 -41.33
C LEU A 8 -26.10 23.44 -40.57
N PHE A 9 -25.80 24.72 -40.36
CA PHE A 9 -24.61 25.15 -39.60
C PHE A 9 -24.70 24.76 -38.11
N PHE A 10 -25.89 24.87 -37.52
CA PHE A 10 -26.15 24.45 -36.14
C PHE A 10 -26.06 22.94 -35.97
N PHE A 11 -26.51 22.17 -36.97
CA PHE A 11 -26.39 20.71 -36.98
C PHE A 11 -24.92 20.29 -37.05
N PHE A 12 -24.10 20.94 -37.90
CA PHE A 12 -22.65 20.67 -37.96
C PHE A 12 -21.94 20.99 -36.63
N LEU A 13 -22.28 22.08 -35.93
CA LEU A 13 -21.71 22.42 -34.62
C LEU A 13 -22.01 21.35 -33.55
N LEU A 14 -23.19 20.73 -33.60
CA LEU A 14 -23.56 19.63 -32.70
C LEU A 14 -22.77 18.34 -32.99
N PHE A 15 -22.30 18.11 -34.22
CA PHE A 15 -21.43 16.98 -34.55
C PHE A 15 -19.97 17.18 -34.11
N TYR A 16 -19.51 18.43 -33.95
CA TYR A 16 -18.19 18.73 -33.40
C TYR A 16 -18.16 18.77 -31.87
N LEU A 17 -19.31 18.86 -31.22
CA LEU A 17 -19.47 18.59 -29.79
C LEU A 17 -19.41 17.07 -29.59
N GLN A 18 -18.20 16.50 -29.73
CA GLN A 18 -17.94 15.21 -29.12
C GLN A 18 -18.22 15.37 -27.62
N PRO A 19 -18.98 14.46 -26.99
CA PRO A 19 -18.99 14.39 -25.55
C PRO A 19 -17.53 14.27 -25.14
N SER A 20 -17.01 15.24 -24.38
CA SER A 20 -15.85 14.97 -23.55
C SER A 20 -16.19 13.68 -22.83
N ARG A 21 -15.42 12.60 -23.06
CA ARG A 21 -15.54 11.42 -22.20
C ARG A 21 -15.40 11.97 -20.80
N SER A 22 -16.51 12.04 -20.05
CA SER A 22 -16.44 12.37 -18.65
C SER A 22 -15.54 11.29 -18.09
N HIS A 23 -14.34 11.66 -17.65
CA HIS A 23 -13.53 10.81 -16.81
C HIS A 23 -14.47 10.43 -15.68
N GLU A 24 -14.95 9.19 -15.68
CA GLU A 24 -15.88 8.72 -14.67
C GLU A 24 -15.14 8.95 -13.35
N SER A 25 -15.69 9.85 -12.52
CA SER A 25 -14.96 10.32 -11.34
C SER A 25 -14.93 9.17 -10.34
N CYS A 26 -13.86 8.39 -10.38
CA CYS A 26 -13.62 7.28 -9.47
C CYS A 26 -13.66 7.78 -8.03
N HIS A 27 -14.16 6.95 -7.12
CA HIS A 27 -14.25 7.33 -5.72
C HIS A 27 -12.84 7.50 -5.11
N PRO A 28 -12.47 8.69 -4.58
CA PRO A 28 -11.09 8.99 -4.16
C PRO A 28 -10.69 8.33 -2.83
N GLY A 29 -11.52 7.44 -2.28
CA GLY A 29 -11.33 6.83 -0.96
C GLY A 29 -12.01 7.62 0.16
N CYS A 30 -11.88 7.10 1.39
CA CYS A 30 -12.50 7.67 2.59
C CYS A 30 -11.52 8.42 3.49
N ASP A 31 -10.22 8.15 3.36
CA ASP A 31 -9.19 8.98 3.98
C ASP A 31 -8.78 10.12 3.05
N LEU A 32 -9.16 11.36 3.41
CA LEU A 32 -8.85 12.56 2.63
C LEU A 32 -7.35 12.85 2.53
N LEU A 33 -6.53 12.31 3.45
CA LEU A 33 -5.08 12.49 3.44
C LEU A 33 -4.37 11.48 2.54
N VAL A 34 -5.03 10.36 2.20
CA VAL A 34 -4.48 9.28 1.38
C VAL A 34 -5.43 9.00 0.21
N PRO A 35 -5.48 9.88 -0.80
CA PRO A 35 -6.38 9.69 -1.93
C PRO A 35 -6.04 8.43 -2.73
N ILE A 36 -7.11 7.75 -3.15
CA ILE A 36 -7.07 6.54 -3.97
C ILE A 36 -7.14 6.92 -5.45
N HIS A 37 -6.13 6.48 -6.20
CA HIS A 37 -6.01 6.62 -7.65
C HIS A 37 -5.66 5.27 -8.24
N PHE A 38 -5.84 5.15 -9.56
CA PHE A 38 -5.35 3.99 -10.31
C PHE A 38 -3.86 3.73 -9.97
N PRO A 39 -3.44 2.48 -9.68
CA PRO A 39 -4.17 1.23 -9.87
C PRO A 39 -5.12 0.86 -8.73
N PHE A 40 -5.14 1.58 -7.62
CA PHE A 40 -6.05 1.31 -6.53
C PHE A 40 -7.48 1.73 -6.88
N GLN A 41 -8.44 0.96 -6.39
CA GLN A 41 -9.86 1.25 -6.56
C GLN A 41 -10.62 0.95 -5.29
N MET A 42 -11.67 1.72 -5.08
CA MET A 42 -12.61 1.46 -4.01
C MET A 42 -13.51 0.28 -4.37
N MET A 43 -13.75 -0.60 -3.39
CA MET A 43 -14.75 -1.64 -3.52
C MET A 43 -16.14 -0.99 -3.59
N SER A 44 -16.84 -1.19 -4.70
CA SER A 44 -18.18 -0.65 -4.93
C SER A 44 -19.14 -1.74 -5.40
N ASN A 45 -20.44 -1.51 -5.23
CA ASN A 45 -21.51 -2.37 -5.74
C ASN A 45 -22.62 -1.51 -6.38
N PRO A 46 -22.79 -1.53 -7.72
CA PRO A 46 -22.03 -2.31 -8.69
C PRO A 46 -20.55 -1.85 -8.79
N PRO A 47 -19.64 -2.72 -9.29
CA PRO A 47 -18.24 -2.36 -9.49
C PRO A 47 -18.12 -1.12 -10.38
N GLU A 48 -17.33 -0.13 -9.96
CA GLU A 48 -16.97 0.99 -10.82
C GLU A 48 -16.18 0.44 -12.01
N ASN A 49 -16.60 0.81 -13.22
CA ASN A 49 -15.92 0.35 -14.40
C ASN A 49 -14.55 1.03 -14.47
N ARG A 50 -13.49 0.22 -14.55
CA ARG A 50 -12.15 0.67 -14.98
C ARG A 50 -11.43 1.66 -14.06
N CYS A 51 -11.90 1.85 -12.82
CA CYS A 51 -11.25 2.73 -11.84
C CYS A 51 -9.93 2.19 -11.24
N GLY A 52 -9.68 0.89 -11.33
CA GLY A 52 -8.43 0.32 -10.83
C GLY A 52 -8.05 -1.00 -11.48
N TYR A 53 -6.91 -1.52 -11.02
CA TYR A 53 -6.30 -2.75 -11.48
C TYR A 53 -6.64 -3.93 -10.58
N GLY A 54 -6.69 -5.13 -11.17
CA GLY A 54 -6.96 -6.35 -10.41
C GLY A 54 -5.96 -6.54 -9.26
N GLY A 55 -6.47 -6.79 -8.06
CA GLY A 55 -5.65 -7.00 -6.86
C GLY A 55 -5.36 -5.75 -6.03
N PHE A 56 -5.85 -4.57 -6.44
CA PHE A 56 -5.64 -3.29 -5.72
C PHE A 56 -6.93 -2.74 -5.11
N THR A 57 -7.80 -3.62 -4.63
CA THR A 57 -9.09 -3.23 -4.03
C THR A 57 -8.90 -2.67 -2.63
N VAL A 58 -9.50 -1.52 -2.36
CA VAL A 58 -9.51 -0.81 -1.08
C VAL A 58 -10.93 -0.74 -0.54
N THR A 59 -11.08 -0.89 0.78
CA THR A 59 -12.37 -0.71 1.46
C THR A 59 -12.28 0.43 2.48
N CYS A 60 -13.42 0.95 2.92
CA CYS A 60 -13.47 1.95 3.97
C CYS A 60 -13.84 1.34 5.31
N LYS A 61 -13.11 1.73 6.34
CA LYS A 61 -13.48 1.45 7.73
C LYS A 61 -13.81 2.74 8.45
N ASN A 62 -14.97 2.77 9.10
CA ASN A 62 -15.51 3.92 9.83
C ASN A 62 -15.51 5.21 8.99
N GLU A 63 -15.72 5.10 7.68
CA GLU A 63 -15.80 6.21 6.72
C GLU A 63 -14.59 7.15 6.68
N THR A 64 -13.46 6.77 7.30
CA THR A 64 -12.31 7.68 7.50
C THR A 64 -10.97 7.02 7.27
N ARG A 65 -10.92 5.69 7.13
CA ARG A 65 -9.68 4.94 6.92
C ARG A 65 -9.79 4.04 5.70
N ASN A 66 -8.79 4.15 4.83
CA ASN A 66 -8.60 3.24 3.72
C ASN A 66 -7.98 1.94 4.21
N ILE A 67 -8.60 0.81 3.87
CA ILE A 67 -8.20 -0.52 4.30
C ILE A 67 -7.79 -1.36 3.10
N LEU A 68 -6.62 -1.97 3.22
CA LEU A 68 -6.14 -3.01 2.32
C LEU A 68 -6.22 -4.36 3.04
N THR A 69 -6.85 -5.35 2.41
CA THR A 69 -7.01 -6.69 2.98
C THR A 69 -6.12 -7.69 2.26
N PHE A 70 -5.24 -8.35 3.01
CA PHE A 70 -4.42 -9.45 2.52
C PHE A 70 -5.15 -10.79 2.74
N PRO A 71 -5.22 -11.70 1.75
CA PRO A 71 -5.95 -12.97 1.88
C PRO A 71 -5.53 -13.80 3.10
N PHE A 72 -4.25 -13.76 3.47
CA PHE A 72 -3.68 -14.58 4.55
C PHE A 72 -3.28 -13.78 5.78
N SER A 73 -3.51 -12.47 5.81
CA SER A 73 -3.10 -11.62 6.95
C SER A 73 -4.17 -10.61 7.38
N GLY A 74 -5.32 -10.58 6.70
CA GLY A 74 -6.45 -9.74 7.04
C GLY A 74 -6.20 -8.26 6.76
N ASP A 75 -6.88 -7.41 7.52
CA ASP A 75 -6.97 -5.98 7.24
C ASP A 75 -5.78 -5.18 7.76
N PHE A 76 -5.31 -4.25 6.94
CA PHE A 76 -4.31 -3.24 7.27
C PHE A 76 -4.82 -1.85 6.90
N VAL A 77 -4.46 -0.85 7.69
CA VAL A 77 -4.72 0.56 7.36
C VAL A 77 -3.66 1.00 6.36
N ILE A 78 -4.08 1.66 5.29
CA ILE A 78 -3.15 2.32 4.37
C ILE A 78 -2.71 3.62 5.03
N ASP A 79 -1.42 3.73 5.34
CA ASP A 79 -0.82 4.91 5.95
C ASP A 79 -0.36 5.92 4.89
N SER A 80 0.21 5.44 3.79
CA SER A 80 0.53 6.28 2.62
C SER A 80 0.71 5.47 1.35
N ILE A 81 0.49 6.11 0.20
CA ILE A 81 0.74 5.55 -1.13
C ILE A 81 1.60 6.54 -1.90
N SER A 82 2.65 6.05 -2.54
CA SER A 82 3.44 6.79 -3.54
C SER A 82 3.25 6.11 -4.90
N TYR A 83 2.42 6.72 -5.75
CA TYR A 83 2.19 6.26 -7.13
C TYR A 83 3.46 6.39 -7.98
N PHE A 84 4.18 7.50 -7.82
CA PHE A 84 5.48 7.74 -8.46
C PHE A 84 6.49 6.62 -8.22
N SER A 85 6.71 6.21 -6.97
CA SER A 85 7.69 5.18 -6.63
C SER A 85 7.09 3.77 -6.57
N GLN A 86 5.79 3.63 -6.83
CA GLN A 86 4.99 2.42 -6.66
C GLN A 86 5.21 1.75 -5.29
N ARG A 87 5.00 2.54 -4.22
CA ARG A 87 5.17 2.09 -2.83
C ARG A 87 3.94 2.35 -2.00
N ILE A 88 3.71 1.47 -1.03
CA ILE A 88 2.61 1.57 -0.07
C ILE A 88 3.13 1.28 1.34
N SER A 89 2.82 2.18 2.27
CA SER A 89 3.03 2.01 3.71
C SER A 89 1.72 1.55 4.33
N ILE A 90 1.75 0.44 5.05
CA ILE A 90 0.59 -0.11 5.76
C ILE A 90 0.86 -0.26 7.25
N THR A 91 -0.16 -0.01 8.07
CA THR A 91 -0.10 -0.14 9.53
C THR A 91 -1.16 -1.11 10.04
N ASP A 92 -0.91 -1.69 11.22
CA ASP A 92 -1.88 -2.55 11.88
C ASP A 92 -3.00 -1.69 12.49
N PRO A 93 -4.30 -1.99 12.26
CA PRO A 93 -5.40 -1.25 12.89
C PRO A 93 -5.36 -1.23 14.43
N CYS A 94 -4.70 -2.20 15.05
CA CYS A 94 -4.48 -2.27 16.50
C CYS A 94 -3.13 -1.63 16.94
N ASN A 95 -2.46 -0.91 16.04
CA ASN A 95 -1.18 -0.23 16.25
C ASN A 95 -0.05 -1.15 16.75
N CYS A 96 0.01 -2.39 16.25
CA CYS A 96 1.07 -3.34 16.61
C CYS A 96 1.55 -4.17 15.40
N ILE A 97 2.36 -3.56 14.52
CA ILE A 97 2.97 -4.26 13.37
C ILE A 97 3.80 -5.46 13.82
N ALA A 98 4.54 -5.34 14.92
CA ALA A 98 5.33 -6.45 15.46
C ALA A 98 4.48 -7.70 15.74
N ARG A 99 3.22 -7.56 16.19
CA ARG A 99 2.31 -8.68 16.38
C ARG A 99 1.91 -9.34 15.07
N ARG A 100 1.66 -8.55 14.02
CA ARG A 100 1.36 -9.07 12.68
C ARG A 100 2.53 -9.86 12.11
N LEU A 101 3.75 -9.37 12.32
CA LEU A 101 4.97 -10.06 11.91
C LEU A 101 5.18 -11.37 12.69
N LEU A 102 4.97 -11.34 14.02
CA LEU A 102 5.04 -12.53 14.88
C LEU A 102 4.04 -13.61 14.46
N GLN A 103 2.88 -13.22 13.95
CA GLN A 103 1.84 -14.13 13.44
C GLN A 103 2.12 -14.66 12.02
N GLY A 104 3.19 -14.19 11.36
CA GLY A 104 3.55 -14.60 10.00
C GLY A 104 2.83 -13.79 8.93
N PHE A 105 3.14 -12.48 8.84
CA PHE A 105 2.63 -11.62 7.77
C PHE A 105 2.91 -12.22 6.39
N ASN A 106 1.84 -12.42 5.61
CA ASN A 106 1.85 -13.12 4.33
C ASN A 106 1.12 -12.31 3.27
N TYR A 107 1.89 -11.82 2.30
CA TYR A 107 1.45 -11.02 1.17
C TYR A 107 1.28 -11.85 -0.13
N SER A 108 1.36 -13.18 -0.04
CA SER A 108 1.13 -14.09 -1.19
C SER A 108 -0.27 -13.90 -1.77
N ASP A 109 -0.42 -14.23 -3.05
CA ASP A 109 -1.65 -14.02 -3.84
C ASP A 109 -2.12 -12.56 -3.90
N THR A 110 -1.19 -11.61 -3.75
CA THR A 110 -1.42 -10.18 -3.99
C THR A 110 -0.36 -9.60 -4.94
N PRO A 111 -0.61 -8.43 -5.57
CA PRO A 111 0.39 -7.74 -6.39
C PRO A 111 1.58 -7.17 -5.61
N PHE A 112 1.50 -7.17 -4.27
CA PHE A 112 2.47 -6.53 -3.40
C PHE A 112 3.65 -7.45 -3.10
N GLN A 113 4.83 -6.85 -3.03
CA GLN A 113 6.07 -7.53 -2.67
C GLN A 113 6.93 -6.60 -1.80
N PRO A 114 7.83 -7.16 -0.97
CA PRO A 114 8.80 -6.38 -0.23
C PRO A 114 9.78 -5.67 -1.18
N LEU A 115 10.29 -4.50 -0.77
CA LEU A 115 11.45 -3.87 -1.43
C LEU A 115 12.74 -4.64 -1.14
N ASP A 116 12.87 -5.12 0.10
CA ASP A 116 13.95 -5.97 0.58
C ASP A 116 13.42 -6.84 1.72
N THR A 117 14.10 -7.95 1.97
CA THR A 117 13.72 -8.91 3.01
C THR A 117 14.91 -9.27 3.87
N ARG A 118 14.68 -9.35 5.18
CA ARG A 118 15.71 -9.79 6.12
C ARG A 118 15.15 -10.67 7.21
N ASN A 119 15.94 -11.62 7.66
CA ASN A 119 15.57 -12.49 8.76
C ASN A 119 15.72 -11.76 10.10
N PHE A 120 14.62 -11.73 10.85
CA PHE A 120 14.56 -11.27 12.23
C PHE A 120 14.14 -12.42 13.13
N THR A 121 14.63 -12.38 14.36
CA THR A 121 14.25 -13.31 15.42
C THR A 121 13.63 -12.51 16.56
N PHE A 122 12.40 -12.88 16.92
CA PHE A 122 11.77 -12.41 18.15
C PHE A 122 12.34 -13.18 19.34
N LEU A 123 12.69 -12.45 20.38
CA LEU A 123 13.14 -13.00 21.65
C LEU A 123 12.16 -12.57 22.76
N ASN A 124 11.80 -13.51 23.62
CA ASN A 124 11.04 -13.24 24.84
C ASN A 124 12.01 -13.25 26.03
N CYS A 125 12.21 -12.09 26.64
CA CYS A 125 13.11 -11.89 27.76
C CYS A 125 12.32 -11.70 29.06
N THR A 126 12.95 -11.98 30.20
CA THR A 126 12.45 -11.52 31.50
C THR A 126 12.48 -9.99 31.59
N SER A 127 11.83 -9.41 32.61
CA SER A 127 11.62 -7.95 32.76
C SER A 127 12.90 -7.09 32.65
N ASP A 128 14.08 -7.66 32.93
CA ASP A 128 15.39 -7.02 32.73
C ASP A 128 15.93 -7.23 31.31
N ALA A 129 15.11 -6.95 30.28
CA ALA A 129 15.59 -7.07 28.91
C ALA A 129 16.79 -6.14 28.69
N PRO A 130 17.88 -6.64 28.07
CA PRO A 130 19.04 -5.82 27.81
C PRO A 130 18.68 -4.70 26.81
N VAL A 131 18.58 -3.47 27.31
CA VAL A 131 18.58 -2.27 26.46
C VAL A 131 20.00 -2.09 25.97
N PHE A 132 20.32 -2.66 24.82
CA PHE A 132 21.65 -2.48 24.22
C PHE A 132 21.74 -1.05 23.69
N GLN A 133 22.34 -0.12 24.44
CA GLN A 133 22.51 1.29 24.05
C GLN A 133 23.64 1.49 23.03
N SER A 134 23.63 0.72 21.94
CA SER A 134 24.60 0.81 20.83
C SER A 134 23.88 1.15 19.53
N PRO A 135 24.58 1.59 18.47
CA PRO A 135 23.99 1.66 17.13
C PRO A 135 23.51 0.26 16.72
N GLY A 136 22.22 0.11 16.40
CA GLY A 136 21.58 -1.21 16.25
C GLY A 136 21.08 -1.83 17.57
N GLY A 137 20.89 -0.98 18.58
CA GLY A 137 20.40 -1.32 19.90
C GLY A 137 19.01 -1.94 19.91
N VAL A 138 18.73 -2.72 20.94
CA VAL A 138 17.50 -3.49 21.07
C VAL A 138 16.63 -2.85 22.15
N SER A 139 15.44 -2.41 21.76
CA SER A 139 14.42 -1.91 22.68
C SER A 139 13.26 -2.89 22.79
N PRO A 140 12.64 -3.03 23.97
CA PRO A 140 11.39 -3.75 24.12
C PRO A 140 10.32 -3.19 23.18
N ILE A 141 9.56 -4.10 22.55
CA ILE A 141 8.45 -3.79 21.66
C ILE A 141 7.22 -3.58 22.55
N PRO A 142 6.72 -2.34 22.71
CA PRO A 142 5.77 -2.03 23.77
C PRO A 142 4.44 -2.81 23.63
N CYS A 143 3.94 -2.97 22.40
CA CYS A 143 2.65 -3.63 22.15
C CYS A 143 2.68 -5.18 22.30
N LEU A 144 3.85 -5.77 22.50
CA LEU A 144 4.04 -7.19 22.81
C LEU A 144 4.56 -7.42 24.24
N SER A 145 5.13 -6.40 24.87
CA SER A 145 5.75 -6.49 26.19
C SER A 145 4.72 -6.25 27.31
N SER A 146 5.06 -6.72 28.51
CA SER A 146 4.29 -6.53 29.75
C SER A 146 5.24 -6.21 30.90
N GLU A 147 4.72 -6.09 32.12
CA GLU A 147 5.54 -5.83 33.31
C GLU A 147 6.52 -6.96 33.63
N SER A 148 6.19 -8.21 33.27
CA SER A 148 7.01 -9.39 33.59
C SER A 148 7.83 -9.92 32.41
N HIS A 149 7.51 -9.50 31.18
CA HIS A 149 8.14 -10.00 29.96
C HIS A 149 8.40 -8.88 28.97
N SER A 150 9.58 -8.91 28.37
CA SER A 150 9.98 -7.96 27.32
C SER A 150 10.19 -8.70 26.01
N PHE A 151 9.40 -8.34 25.01
CA PHE A 151 9.60 -8.84 23.65
C PHE A 151 10.54 -7.93 22.90
N VAL A 152 11.57 -8.50 22.31
CA VAL A 152 12.49 -7.77 21.45
C VAL A 152 12.64 -8.47 20.10
N ALA A 153 13.12 -7.74 19.10
CA ALA A 153 13.44 -8.29 17.80
C ALA A 153 14.82 -7.84 17.35
N LEU A 154 15.55 -8.78 16.77
CA LEU A 154 16.92 -8.59 16.29
C LEU A 154 17.08 -9.24 14.91
N PRO A 155 17.92 -8.69 14.02
CA PRO A 155 18.39 -9.44 12.86
C PRO A 155 18.98 -10.77 13.32
N THR A 156 18.58 -11.88 12.69
CA THR A 156 18.93 -13.25 13.14
C THR A 156 20.44 -13.46 13.26
N GLU A 157 21.23 -12.83 12.38
CA GLU A 157 22.70 -12.86 12.41
C GLU A 157 23.32 -12.23 13.68
N ARG A 158 22.61 -11.34 14.36
CA ARG A 158 23.08 -10.69 15.59
C ARG A 158 22.71 -11.47 16.86
N VAL A 159 21.75 -12.39 16.78
CA VAL A 159 21.27 -13.14 17.95
C VAL A 159 22.42 -13.88 18.66
N GLY A 160 23.30 -14.53 17.91
CA GLY A 160 24.46 -15.25 18.47
C GLY A 160 25.58 -14.35 19.02
N ALA A 161 25.62 -13.08 18.62
CA ALA A 161 26.60 -12.09 19.09
C ALA A 161 26.08 -11.26 20.27
N SER A 162 24.77 -11.25 20.49
CA SER A 162 24.12 -10.53 21.58
C SER A 162 24.12 -11.37 22.87
N ASN A 163 24.28 -10.71 24.03
CA ASN A 163 24.15 -11.38 25.32
C ASN A 163 22.67 -11.62 25.65
N THR A 164 22.08 -12.66 25.07
CA THR A 164 20.65 -13.02 25.16
C THR A 164 20.37 -14.08 26.23
N SER A 165 21.26 -14.24 27.22
CA SER A 165 21.18 -15.32 28.23
C SER A 165 19.87 -15.34 29.04
N SER A 166 19.18 -14.21 29.14
CA SER A 166 17.89 -14.07 29.83
C SER A 166 16.67 -14.15 28.91
N CYS A 167 16.88 -14.52 27.64
CA CYS A 167 15.86 -14.51 26.60
C CYS A 167 15.73 -15.89 25.94
N THR A 168 14.52 -16.23 25.52
CA THR A 168 14.23 -17.40 24.71
C THR A 168 13.83 -16.99 23.30
N GLU A 169 14.31 -17.73 22.30
CA GLU A 169 13.86 -17.53 20.92
C GLU A 169 12.40 -17.92 20.78
N ALA A 170 11.59 -17.00 20.27
CA ALA A 170 10.17 -17.24 20.03
C ALA A 170 9.95 -17.71 18.59
N VAL A 171 10.28 -16.85 17.61
CA VAL A 171 10.02 -17.08 16.18
C VAL A 171 11.08 -16.36 15.35
N THR A 172 11.56 -17.02 14.30
CA THR A 172 12.32 -16.38 13.23
C THR A 172 11.43 -16.19 12.01
N PHE A 173 11.49 -15.02 11.37
CA PHE A 173 10.63 -14.65 10.25
C PHE A 173 11.36 -13.75 9.25
N MET A 174 10.93 -13.79 7.99
CA MET A 174 11.38 -12.84 6.97
C MET A 174 10.58 -11.55 7.09
N HIS A 175 11.26 -10.47 7.44
CA HIS A 175 10.68 -9.13 7.56
C HIS A 175 10.90 -8.31 6.28
N PRO A 176 9.84 -7.73 5.69
CA PRO A 176 9.94 -6.67 4.70
C PRO A 176 10.51 -5.38 5.31
N SER A 177 11.84 -5.23 5.37
CA SER A 177 12.47 -4.04 5.94
C SER A 177 13.82 -3.74 5.31
N LEU A 178 14.11 -2.44 5.22
CA LEU A 178 15.38 -1.88 4.80
C LEU A 178 16.32 -1.57 5.99
N ASP A 179 15.81 -1.68 7.23
CA ASP A 179 16.51 -1.27 8.45
C ASP A 179 16.84 -2.46 9.36
N ASP A 180 17.76 -2.26 10.29
CA ASP A 180 18.10 -3.15 11.40
C ASP A 180 17.01 -3.23 12.49
N SER A 181 15.93 -2.45 12.37
CA SER A 181 14.84 -2.36 13.36
C SER A 181 13.47 -2.65 12.74
N ILE A 182 12.57 -3.25 13.52
CA ILE A 182 11.15 -3.29 13.16
C ILE A 182 10.58 -1.88 13.23
N LYS A 183 9.91 -1.45 12.17
CA LYS A 183 9.19 -0.17 12.11
C LYS A 183 7.72 -0.35 12.47
N ASP A 184 7.05 0.76 12.76
CA ASP A 184 5.61 0.78 13.07
C ASP A 184 4.72 0.64 11.83
N SER A 185 5.31 0.59 10.63
CA SER A 185 4.64 0.29 9.36
C SER A 185 5.41 -0.74 8.54
N ILE A 186 4.72 -1.39 7.60
CA ILE A 186 5.30 -2.27 6.60
C ILE A 186 5.31 -1.53 5.27
N LEU A 187 6.48 -1.45 4.63
CA LEU A 187 6.63 -0.84 3.31
C LEU A 187 6.68 -1.93 2.24
N LEU A 188 5.74 -1.87 1.30
CA LEU A 188 5.67 -2.77 0.15
C LEU A 188 5.75 -1.97 -1.16
N THR A 189 6.02 -2.67 -2.24
CA THR A 189 5.99 -2.16 -3.61
C THR A 189 5.14 -3.09 -4.48
N TRP A 190 4.77 -2.63 -5.67
CA TRP A 190 4.15 -3.44 -6.72
C TRP A 190 4.83 -3.16 -8.06
N LYS A 191 4.85 -4.14 -8.96
CA LYS A 191 5.43 -4.00 -10.31
C LYS A 191 4.38 -3.73 -11.37
N GLU A 192 3.31 -4.51 -11.36
CA GLU A 192 2.23 -4.39 -12.33
C GLU A 192 0.97 -3.81 -11.68
N PRO A 193 0.29 -2.85 -12.33
CA PRO A 193 0.71 -2.19 -13.56
C PRO A 193 1.90 -1.24 -13.31
N ASP A 194 2.78 -1.11 -14.31
CA ASP A 194 3.89 -0.14 -14.27
C ASP A 194 3.36 1.24 -14.67
N CYS A 195 3.17 2.09 -13.66
CA CYS A 195 2.69 3.46 -13.78
C CYS A 195 3.76 4.48 -13.37
N GLY A 196 4.90 4.06 -12.81
CA GLY A 196 5.86 4.94 -12.16
C GLY A 196 6.41 6.01 -13.08
N ARG A 197 6.71 5.65 -14.34
CA ARG A 197 7.13 6.62 -15.36
C ARG A 197 6.02 7.58 -15.78
N CYS A 198 4.77 7.12 -15.86
CA CYS A 198 3.67 8.00 -16.21
C CYS A 198 3.45 9.07 -15.13
N GLU A 199 3.44 8.63 -13.87
CA GLU A 199 3.30 9.49 -12.71
C GLU A 199 4.49 10.46 -12.57
N SER A 200 5.71 10.02 -12.91
CA SER A 200 6.90 10.90 -12.91
C SER A 200 6.82 12.04 -13.91
N ASP A 201 6.19 11.78 -15.05
CA ASP A 201 6.03 12.74 -16.13
C ASP A 201 4.79 13.63 -15.91
N GLY A 202 4.10 13.50 -14.77
CA GLY A 202 2.89 14.24 -14.43
C GLY A 202 1.65 13.79 -15.21
N GLY A 203 1.70 12.58 -15.77
CA GLY A 203 0.57 11.94 -16.42
C GLY A 203 -0.27 11.11 -15.45
N PHE A 204 -1.42 10.66 -15.94
CA PHE A 204 -2.35 9.80 -15.24
C PHE A 204 -2.33 8.40 -15.85
N CYS A 205 -2.05 7.39 -15.02
CA CYS A 205 -2.09 6.01 -15.45
C CYS A 205 -3.54 5.51 -15.54
N GLN A 206 -3.90 4.87 -16.66
CA GLN A 206 -5.24 4.31 -16.86
C GLN A 206 -5.20 3.12 -17.81
N TYR A 207 -6.29 2.36 -17.91
CA TYR A 207 -6.41 1.32 -18.93
C TYR A 207 -6.37 1.91 -20.34
N LYS A 208 -5.65 1.23 -21.22
CA LYS A 208 -5.54 1.59 -22.64
C LYS A 208 -6.81 1.25 -23.41
N TYR A 209 -7.46 0.13 -23.07
CA TYR A 209 -8.70 -0.33 -23.69
C TYR A 209 -9.66 -0.90 -22.63
N ASP A 210 -10.96 -0.71 -22.86
CA ASP A 210 -12.05 -1.15 -21.97
C ASP A 210 -12.20 -2.67 -21.83
N THR A 211 -11.42 -3.46 -22.57
CA THR A 211 -11.44 -4.94 -22.54
C THR A 211 -10.10 -5.56 -22.14
N SER A 212 -9.02 -4.79 -22.12
CA SER A 212 -7.66 -5.31 -21.87
C SER A 212 -7.14 -4.97 -20.48
N SER A 213 -6.14 -5.70 -19.98
CA SER A 213 -5.35 -5.29 -18.83
C SER A 213 -4.17 -4.38 -19.19
N GLU A 214 -4.03 -3.96 -20.46
CA GLU A 214 -2.98 -3.02 -20.85
C GLU A 214 -3.24 -1.64 -20.25
N VAL A 215 -2.18 -1.02 -19.74
CA VAL A 215 -2.20 0.35 -19.21
C VAL A 215 -1.53 1.32 -20.19
N SER A 216 -1.97 2.57 -20.15
CA SER A 216 -1.43 3.69 -20.93
C SER A 216 -1.29 4.92 -20.05
N CYS A 217 -0.38 5.81 -20.45
CA CYS A 217 -0.21 7.10 -19.79
C CYS A 217 -1.01 8.17 -20.52
N PHE A 218 -1.79 8.95 -19.76
CA PHE A 218 -2.48 10.13 -20.26
C PHE A 218 -1.86 11.40 -19.68
N THR A 219 -1.25 12.22 -20.51
CA THR A 219 -0.66 13.50 -20.13
C THR A 219 -1.60 14.65 -20.55
N PRO A 220 -1.94 15.59 -19.65
CA PRO A 220 -2.85 16.69 -19.98
C PRO A 220 -2.37 17.66 -21.07
N PHE A 221 -1.11 17.54 -21.49
CA PHE A 221 -0.44 18.49 -22.40
C PHE A 221 -0.16 17.92 -23.80
N ASP A 222 -0.58 16.69 -24.10
CA ASP A 222 -0.47 16.12 -25.46
C ASP A 222 -1.67 16.57 -26.33
N HIS A 223 -1.63 17.83 -26.76
CA HIS A 223 -2.47 18.38 -27.83
C HIS A 223 -1.66 19.19 -28.83
#